data_AF-A0A0Q5ZTP8-F1
#
_entry.id   AF-A0A0Q5ZTP8-F1
#
_cell.length_a   1.000
_cell.length_b   1.000
_cell.length_c   1.000
_cell.angle_alpha   90.00
_cell.angle_beta   90.00
_cell.angle_gamma   90.00
#
_symmetry.space_group_name_H-M   'P 1'
#
loop_
_entity.id
_entity.type
_entity.pdbx_description
1 polymer ?
#
loop_
_entity_poly.entity_id
_entity_poly.type
_entity_poly.pdbx_seq_one_letter_code
_entity_poly.pdbx_strand_id
1 'polypeptide(L)'
;MKNLIYYPTFEPKNDNWLKYALIYVDNFSPIIPKNGEKKLSETFIKIKEETDVVKIIDPQYEQASLASLDTIKELETVENYPDFYRDIFDVPNIIRKFKDRDNWNYEIFNEKYNASFHEELITREYACESPNGIITSPQLAQLFMTFLASRIAQSGSANPITDSKKFDMLSMSIFKKNNNSSDKIQDLAKTIIKAKLPKNLEEIPIEKFIEFRKNEQVKELRVSFNRSLNDFYKSLEDDKNPNEFIKSLEEYEKSFSKEIILFFAAASVITIDSVTSIFSEEKIEILKNLAKSFSIIKSVASLKKSYKDDSEKIKARKFLTEISNIQHY
;
A
#
# COMPACT_ATOMS: atom_id res chain seq x y z
N MET A 1 -2.93 10.35 -1.99
CA MET A 1 -3.01 9.19 -1.10
C MET A 1 -1.94 9.39 -0.05
N LYS A 2 -2.31 9.43 1.23
CA LYS A 2 -1.45 9.89 2.31
C LYS A 2 -1.43 8.89 3.47
N ASN A 3 -0.38 8.96 4.29
CA ASN A 3 -0.20 8.13 5.48
C ASN A 3 -0.23 6.63 5.15
N LEU A 4 0.58 6.20 4.19
CA LEU A 4 0.68 4.80 3.80
C LEU A 4 1.89 4.17 4.49
N ILE A 5 1.75 3.03 5.16
CA ILE A 5 2.87 2.31 5.80
C ILE A 5 3.29 1.18 4.87
N TYR A 6 4.49 1.27 4.31
CA TYR A 6 5.03 0.24 3.44
C TYR A 6 5.64 -0.91 4.25
N TYR A 7 5.25 -2.13 3.88
CA TYR A 7 5.74 -3.38 4.46
C TYR A 7 5.78 -4.48 3.38
N PRO A 8 6.52 -5.58 3.59
CA PRO A 8 7.33 -5.93 4.76
C PRO A 8 8.81 -5.51 4.66
N THR A 9 9.31 -5.22 3.46
CA THR A 9 10.71 -4.86 3.22
C THR A 9 10.98 -3.39 3.49
N PHE A 10 12.27 -3.00 3.46
CA PHE A 10 12.66 -1.59 3.60
C PHE A 10 12.33 -0.76 2.37
N GLU A 11 12.50 -1.35 1.19
CA GLU A 11 12.24 -0.74 -0.10
C GLU A 11 11.24 -1.60 -0.91
N PRO A 12 10.38 -0.97 -1.73
CA PRO A 12 9.61 -1.67 -2.77
C PRO A 12 10.54 -2.44 -3.70
N LYS A 13 10.21 -3.71 -3.94
CA LYS A 13 10.96 -4.56 -4.88
C LYS A 13 10.49 -4.39 -6.32
N ASN A 14 9.30 -3.82 -6.52
CA ASN A 14 8.74 -3.54 -7.83
C ASN A 14 9.02 -2.09 -8.23
N ASP A 15 9.88 -1.90 -9.23
CA ASP A 15 10.24 -0.58 -9.75
C ASP A 15 9.03 0.20 -10.30
N ASN A 16 8.08 -0.47 -10.97
CA ASN A 16 6.86 0.17 -11.46
C ASN A 16 5.99 0.68 -10.30
N TRP A 17 5.98 -0.02 -9.17
CA TRP A 17 5.30 0.45 -7.96
C TRP A 17 5.93 1.76 -7.45
N LEU A 18 7.26 1.84 -7.45
CA LEU A 18 7.99 3.04 -7.01
C LEU A 18 7.82 4.21 -7.99
N LYS A 19 7.88 3.94 -9.30
CA LYS A 19 7.56 4.91 -10.37
C LYS A 19 6.13 5.44 -10.23
N TYR A 20 5.18 4.55 -9.96
CA TYR A 20 3.80 4.93 -9.68
C TYR A 20 3.69 5.82 -8.42
N ALA A 21 4.37 5.45 -7.34
CA ALA A 21 4.37 6.21 -6.10
C ALA A 21 4.91 7.63 -6.30
N LEU A 22 5.95 7.78 -7.13
CA LEU A 22 6.51 9.08 -7.53
C LEU A 22 5.53 9.93 -8.36
N ILE A 23 4.51 9.36 -8.98
CA ILE A 23 3.49 10.15 -9.69
C ILE A 23 2.34 10.50 -8.74
N TYR A 24 1.72 9.51 -8.08
CA TYR A 24 0.40 9.70 -7.48
C TYR A 24 0.37 9.70 -5.94
N VAL A 25 1.38 9.14 -5.28
CA VAL A 25 1.39 9.01 -3.82
C VAL A 25 1.91 10.30 -3.18
N ASP A 26 1.21 10.80 -2.16
CA ASP A 26 1.69 11.97 -1.42
C ASP A 26 2.96 11.60 -0.67
N ASN A 27 2.88 10.54 0.14
CA ASN A 27 4.02 9.87 0.75
C ASN A 27 3.64 8.45 1.18
N PHE A 28 4.66 7.60 1.28
CA PHE A 28 4.60 6.34 1.99
C PHE A 28 5.76 6.21 2.97
N SER A 29 5.56 5.34 3.94
CA SER A 29 6.39 5.22 5.12
C SER A 29 6.85 3.79 5.32
N PRO A 30 8.02 3.42 4.80
CA PRO A 30 8.59 2.12 5.07
C PRO A 30 9.01 2.03 6.55
N ILE A 31 8.90 0.83 7.11
CA ILE A 31 9.32 0.54 8.49
C ILE A 31 10.80 0.16 8.49
N ILE A 32 11.67 1.15 8.66
CA ILE A 32 13.13 0.99 8.57
C ILE A 32 13.74 1.42 9.91
N PRO A 33 14.36 0.49 10.67
CA PRO A 33 15.07 0.83 11.89
C PRO A 33 16.41 1.49 11.54
N LYS A 34 17.00 2.19 12.50
CA LYS A 34 18.24 2.96 12.29
C LYS A 34 19.38 2.12 11.69
N ASN A 35 19.59 0.89 12.18
CA ASN A 35 20.63 0.02 11.62
C ASN A 35 20.29 -0.52 10.23
N GLY A 36 19.00 -0.51 9.85
CA GLY A 36 18.52 -0.92 8.53
C GLY A 36 18.80 0.09 7.42
N GLU A 37 18.98 1.38 7.75
CA GLU A 37 19.23 2.42 6.74
C GLU A 37 20.51 2.18 5.94
N LYS A 38 21.51 1.51 6.53
CA LYS A 38 22.76 1.14 5.84
C LYS A 38 22.59 0.08 4.75
N LYS A 39 21.41 -0.56 4.68
CA LYS A 39 21.09 -1.62 3.70
C LYS A 39 20.24 -1.13 2.53
N LEU A 40 19.96 0.17 2.44
CA LEU A 40 19.14 0.73 1.37
C LEU A 40 19.94 0.81 0.07
N SER A 41 19.27 0.59 -1.05
CA SER A 41 19.87 0.80 -2.36
C SER A 41 20.19 2.28 -2.61
N GLU A 42 21.21 2.57 -3.43
CA GLU A 42 21.56 3.93 -3.82
C GLU A 42 20.38 4.67 -4.45
N THR A 43 19.60 3.97 -5.29
CA THR A 43 18.38 4.49 -5.91
C THR A 43 17.34 4.90 -4.88
N PHE A 44 17.10 4.07 -3.85
CA PHE A 44 16.13 4.39 -2.82
C PHE A 44 16.59 5.54 -1.91
N ILE A 45 17.89 5.59 -1.60
CA ILE A 45 18.50 6.72 -0.88
C ILE A 45 18.29 8.01 -1.67
N LYS A 46 18.58 8.01 -2.97
CA LYS A 46 18.37 9.17 -3.85
C LYS A 46 16.92 9.63 -3.85
N ILE A 47 15.96 8.71 -3.95
CA ILE A 47 14.51 9.05 -3.89
C ILE A 47 14.14 9.67 -2.55
N LYS A 48 14.63 9.11 -1.44
CA LYS A 48 14.41 9.61 -0.08
C LYS A 48 14.98 11.03 0.10
N GLU A 49 16.16 11.30 -0.46
CA GLU A 49 16.85 12.57 -0.29
C GLU A 49 16.34 13.67 -1.23
N GLU A 50 15.97 13.32 -2.47
CA GLU A 50 15.57 14.29 -3.49
C GLU A 50 14.07 14.55 -3.58
N THR A 51 13.23 13.77 -2.89
CA THR A 51 11.77 13.89 -2.98
C THR A 51 11.09 13.81 -1.61
N ASP A 52 9.81 14.20 -1.55
CA ASP A 52 8.95 14.08 -0.36
C ASP A 52 8.12 12.78 -0.33
N VAL A 53 8.39 11.81 -1.21
CA VAL A 53 7.58 10.59 -1.33
C VAL A 53 7.86 9.57 -0.22
N VAL A 54 9.08 9.51 0.31
CA VAL A 54 9.48 8.55 1.36
C VAL A 54 9.56 9.25 2.71
N LYS A 55 8.87 8.70 3.71
CA LYS A 55 8.97 9.13 5.12
C LYS A 55 9.24 7.94 6.01
N ILE A 56 10.50 7.65 6.29
CA ILE A 56 10.89 6.50 7.12
C ILE A 56 10.22 6.57 8.49
N ILE A 57 9.67 5.43 8.92
CA ILE A 57 9.17 5.24 10.28
C ILE A 57 10.10 4.29 11.01
N ASP A 58 10.61 4.74 12.16
CA ASP A 58 11.25 3.90 13.16
C ASP A 58 10.16 3.41 14.14
N PRO A 59 9.91 2.09 14.24
CA PRO A 59 8.86 1.56 15.10
C PRO A 59 9.12 1.91 16.56
N GLN A 60 8.07 2.35 17.26
CA GLN A 60 8.15 2.62 18.70
C GLN A 60 8.17 1.31 19.49
N TYR A 61 8.84 1.31 20.65
CA TYR A 61 8.97 0.13 21.49
C TYR A 61 7.63 -0.54 21.84
N GLU A 62 6.59 0.24 22.12
CA GLU A 62 5.25 -0.29 22.42
C GLU A 62 4.63 -0.99 21.20
N GLN A 63 4.75 -0.41 20.00
CA GLN A 63 4.25 -0.99 18.76
C GLN A 63 4.97 -2.30 18.44
N ALA A 64 6.30 -2.31 18.57
CA ALA A 64 7.16 -3.48 18.42
C ALA A 64 6.79 -4.60 19.41
N SER A 65 6.56 -4.24 20.68
CA SER A 65 6.19 -5.17 21.74
C SER A 65 4.82 -5.79 21.53
N LEU A 66 3.82 -5.01 21.12
CA LEU A 66 2.49 -5.54 20.83
C LEU A 66 2.49 -6.43 19.59
N ALA A 67 3.19 -6.04 18.52
CA ALA A 67 3.33 -6.86 17.31
C ALA A 67 4.05 -8.19 17.59
N SER A 68 5.06 -8.16 18.45
CA SER A 68 5.77 -9.34 18.96
C SER A 68 4.81 -10.33 19.64
N LEU A 69 3.98 -9.84 20.57
CA LEU A 69 2.99 -10.66 21.28
C LEU A 69 1.89 -11.21 20.35
N ASP A 70 1.39 -10.39 19.43
CA ASP A 70 0.39 -10.83 18.45
C ASP A 70 0.95 -11.94 17.57
N THR A 71 2.21 -11.83 17.15
CA THR A 71 2.87 -12.83 16.30
C THR A 71 3.05 -14.15 17.04
N ILE A 72 3.44 -14.14 18.32
CA ILE A 72 3.55 -15.37 19.13
C ILE A 72 2.20 -16.06 19.26
N LYS A 73 1.13 -15.32 19.55
CA LYS A 73 -0.24 -15.88 19.65
C LYS A 73 -0.71 -16.46 18.33
N GLU A 74 -0.41 -15.78 17.22
CA GLU A 74 -0.77 -16.26 15.90
C GLU A 74 0.05 -17.51 15.53
N LEU A 75 1.34 -17.57 15.89
CA LEU A 75 2.16 -18.78 15.74
C LEU A 75 1.56 -19.99 16.46
N GLU A 76 1.10 -19.82 17.69
CA GLU A 76 0.40 -20.89 18.42
C GLU A 76 -0.87 -21.35 17.68
N THR A 77 -1.57 -20.43 17.02
CA THR A 77 -2.75 -20.76 16.19
C THR A 77 -2.34 -21.52 14.92
N VAL A 78 -1.26 -21.11 14.27
CA VAL A 78 -0.69 -21.80 13.08
C VAL A 78 -0.22 -23.21 13.45
N GLU A 79 0.39 -23.40 14.61
CA GLU A 79 0.84 -24.71 15.11
C GLU A 79 -0.33 -25.66 15.38
N ASN A 80 -1.40 -25.15 16.00
CA ASN A 80 -2.58 -25.94 16.33
C ASN A 80 -3.48 -26.22 15.10
N TYR A 81 -3.48 -25.33 14.11
CA TYR A 81 -4.36 -25.41 12.95
C TYR A 81 -3.68 -25.06 11.61
N PRO A 82 -2.63 -25.78 11.21
CA PRO A 82 -1.80 -25.42 10.05
C PRO A 82 -2.56 -25.43 8.72
N ASP A 83 -3.61 -26.25 8.60
CA ASP A 83 -4.41 -26.35 7.37
C ASP A 83 -5.19 -25.06 7.05
N PHE A 84 -5.59 -24.26 8.05
CA PHE A 84 -6.24 -22.96 7.81
C PHE A 84 -5.31 -21.95 7.12
N TYR A 85 -4.01 -22.16 7.25
CA TYR A 85 -2.97 -21.26 6.72
C TYR A 85 -2.41 -21.72 5.38
N ARG A 86 -2.83 -22.89 4.88
CA ARG A 86 -2.37 -23.44 3.59
C ARG A 86 -2.61 -22.47 2.44
N ASP A 87 -3.84 -22.01 2.30
CA ASP A 87 -4.24 -21.10 1.22
C ASP A 87 -3.75 -19.67 1.46
N ILE A 88 -3.56 -19.29 2.73
CA ILE A 88 -3.09 -17.97 3.13
C ILE A 88 -1.63 -17.76 2.72
N PHE A 89 -0.77 -18.76 2.99
CA PHE A 89 0.65 -18.69 2.66
C PHE A 89 1.01 -19.38 1.34
N ASP A 90 0.04 -20.00 0.66
CA ASP A 90 0.25 -20.75 -0.58
C ASP A 90 1.33 -21.83 -0.43
N VAL A 91 1.29 -22.56 0.71
CA VAL A 91 2.23 -23.65 1.01
C VAL A 91 1.52 -24.85 1.66
N PRO A 92 1.85 -26.09 1.28
CA PRO A 92 1.18 -27.29 1.82
C PRO A 92 1.37 -27.50 3.33
N ASN A 93 2.54 -27.12 3.86
CA ASN A 93 2.86 -27.26 5.28
C ASN A 93 3.69 -26.05 5.72
N ILE A 94 3.00 -25.08 6.34
CA ILE A 94 3.57 -23.82 6.78
C ILE A 94 4.59 -23.99 7.91
N ILE A 95 4.33 -24.90 8.86
CA ILE A 95 5.24 -25.16 9.98
C ILE A 95 6.58 -25.69 9.48
N ARG A 96 6.55 -26.65 8.54
CA ARG A 96 7.78 -27.13 7.88
C ARG A 96 8.50 -25.99 7.20
N LYS A 97 7.78 -25.08 6.53
CA LYS A 97 8.39 -23.93 5.84
C LYS A 97 8.97 -22.89 6.79
N PHE A 98 8.38 -22.68 7.97
CA PHE A 98 8.94 -21.83 9.00
C PHE A 98 10.25 -22.39 9.57
N LYS A 99 10.35 -23.72 9.76
CA LYS A 99 11.53 -24.39 10.33
C LYS A 99 12.59 -24.83 9.31
N ASP A 100 12.32 -24.64 8.02
CA ASP A 100 13.22 -24.96 6.92
C ASP A 100 14.40 -23.97 6.90
N ARG A 101 15.54 -24.36 7.51
CA ARG A 101 16.72 -23.49 7.65
C ARG A 101 17.32 -23.07 6.31
N ASP A 102 17.18 -23.89 5.26
CA ASP A 102 17.64 -23.54 3.91
C ASP A 102 16.81 -22.39 3.30
N ASN A 103 15.63 -22.12 3.85
CA ASN A 103 14.74 -21.01 3.48
C ASN A 103 14.90 -19.79 4.40
N TRP A 104 15.83 -19.80 5.35
CA TRP A 104 16.05 -18.68 6.27
C TRP A 104 16.93 -17.60 5.63
N ASN A 105 16.28 -16.63 4.99
CA ASN A 105 16.94 -15.56 4.25
C ASN A 105 16.34 -14.17 4.52
N TYR A 106 15.55 -14.05 5.58
CA TYR A 106 14.95 -12.79 5.98
C TYR A 106 15.42 -12.38 7.37
N GLU A 107 16.06 -11.22 7.48
CA GLU A 107 16.51 -10.67 8.75
C GLU A 107 15.47 -9.70 9.33
N ILE A 108 14.99 -10.00 10.54
CA ILE A 108 14.21 -9.08 11.35
C ILE A 108 15.18 -8.42 12.32
N PHE A 109 15.21 -7.10 12.28
CA PHE A 109 16.11 -6.28 13.08
C PHE A 109 15.64 -6.17 14.53
N ASN A 110 16.58 -6.12 15.47
CA ASN A 110 16.30 -6.11 16.91
C ASN A 110 15.51 -4.88 17.37
N GLU A 111 15.58 -3.77 16.65
CA GLU A 111 14.77 -2.58 16.96
C GLU A 111 13.28 -2.78 16.63
N LYS A 112 12.91 -3.85 15.90
CA LYS A 112 11.52 -4.10 15.49
C LYS A 112 10.73 -4.96 16.47
N TYR A 113 11.36 -5.70 17.37
CA TYR A 113 10.70 -6.68 18.25
C TYR A 113 11.18 -6.55 19.71
N ASN A 114 10.49 -7.24 20.63
CA ASN A 114 10.89 -7.31 22.04
C ASN A 114 11.71 -8.58 22.37
N ALA A 115 12.35 -8.59 23.54
CA ALA A 115 13.20 -9.71 23.97
C ALA A 115 12.45 -11.05 24.01
N SER A 116 11.19 -11.06 24.44
CA SER A 116 10.39 -12.29 24.50
C SER A 116 10.17 -12.92 23.12
N PHE A 117 9.95 -12.11 22.08
CA PHE A 117 9.86 -12.61 20.71
C PHE A 117 11.16 -13.23 20.22
N HIS A 118 12.29 -12.61 20.54
CA HIS A 118 13.60 -13.18 20.25
C HIS A 118 13.76 -14.55 20.90
N GLU A 119 13.55 -14.64 22.22
CA GLU A 119 13.68 -15.87 22.99
C GLU A 119 12.76 -16.98 22.47
N GLU A 120 11.49 -16.66 22.19
CA GLU A 120 10.52 -17.62 21.67
C GLU A 120 10.91 -18.17 20.30
N LEU A 121 11.34 -17.31 19.36
CA LEU A 121 11.72 -17.77 18.02
C LEU A 121 13.00 -18.60 18.01
N ILE A 122 13.97 -18.26 18.85
CA ILE A 122 15.20 -19.07 18.99
C ILE A 122 14.87 -20.41 19.67
N THR A 123 14.14 -20.40 20.79
CA THR A 123 13.82 -21.61 21.57
C THR A 123 12.97 -22.61 20.78
N ARG A 124 12.03 -22.13 19.97
CA ARG A 124 11.16 -22.98 19.14
C ARG A 124 11.79 -23.37 17.79
N GLU A 125 13.03 -22.98 17.53
CA GLU A 125 13.77 -23.22 16.29
C GLU A 125 13.10 -22.63 15.04
N TYR A 126 12.52 -21.44 15.18
CA TYR A 126 11.95 -20.67 14.07
C TYR A 126 12.89 -19.61 13.50
N ALA A 127 13.99 -19.32 14.20
CA ALA A 127 15.00 -18.37 13.75
C ALA A 127 16.39 -18.73 14.31
N CYS A 128 17.42 -18.08 13.77
CA CYS A 128 18.75 -18.00 14.38
C CYS A 128 19.17 -16.55 14.60
N GLU A 129 20.14 -16.33 15.48
CA GLU A 129 20.71 -15.01 15.72
C GLU A 129 21.52 -14.51 14.52
N SER A 130 21.57 -13.18 14.39
CA SER A 130 22.36 -12.45 13.41
C SER A 130 22.89 -11.16 14.04
N PRO A 131 23.89 -10.51 13.42
CA PRO A 131 24.49 -9.30 14.00
C PRO A 131 23.50 -8.15 14.25
N ASN A 132 22.39 -8.06 13.50
CA ASN A 132 21.40 -6.98 13.68
C ASN A 132 20.07 -7.46 14.25
N GLY A 133 19.92 -8.75 14.59
CA GLY A 133 18.67 -9.30 15.09
C GLY A 133 18.56 -10.79 14.86
N ILE A 134 17.51 -11.25 14.18
CA ILE A 134 17.29 -12.66 13.87
C ILE A 134 17.09 -12.90 12.37
N ILE A 135 17.53 -14.06 11.88
CA ILE A 135 17.23 -14.54 10.54
C ILE A 135 16.19 -15.66 10.62
N THR A 136 15.14 -15.55 9.81
CA THR A 136 14.03 -16.51 9.76
C THR A 136 13.51 -16.70 8.32
N SER A 137 12.50 -17.54 8.16
CA SER A 137 11.79 -17.73 6.89
C SER A 137 11.05 -16.45 6.47
N PRO A 138 10.96 -16.17 5.15
CA PRO A 138 10.15 -15.08 4.63
C PRO A 138 8.70 -15.08 5.15
N GLN A 139 8.07 -16.25 5.23
CA GLN A 139 6.66 -16.36 5.61
C GLN A 139 6.44 -15.93 7.07
N LEU A 140 7.35 -16.31 7.98
CA LEU A 140 7.27 -15.86 9.37
C LEU A 140 7.58 -14.36 9.49
N ALA A 141 8.59 -13.87 8.78
CA ALA A 141 8.85 -12.43 8.75
C ALA A 141 7.67 -11.63 8.20
N GLN A 142 6.95 -12.14 7.20
CA GLN A 142 5.75 -11.52 6.65
C GLN A 142 4.60 -11.47 7.67
N LEU A 143 4.41 -12.56 8.42
CA LEU A 143 3.44 -12.61 9.50
C LEU A 143 3.74 -11.53 10.54
N PHE A 144 4.99 -11.46 11.00
CA PHE A 144 5.44 -10.47 11.95
C PHE A 144 5.28 -9.03 11.43
N MET A 145 5.77 -8.75 10.22
CA MET A 145 5.70 -7.43 9.61
C MET A 145 4.25 -6.99 9.34
N THR A 146 3.33 -7.93 9.11
CA THR A 146 1.88 -7.66 9.00
C THR A 146 1.31 -7.11 10.32
N PHE A 147 1.62 -7.76 11.44
CA PHE A 147 1.22 -7.26 12.76
C PHE A 147 1.89 -5.93 13.10
N LEU A 148 3.19 -5.79 12.82
CA LEU A 148 3.92 -4.55 13.07
C LEU A 148 3.33 -3.37 12.28
N ALA A 149 3.10 -3.55 10.98
CA ALA A 149 2.49 -2.52 10.14
C ALA A 149 1.08 -2.15 10.63
N SER A 150 0.29 -3.13 11.09
CA SER A 150 -1.02 -2.88 11.69
C SER A 150 -0.94 -2.09 12.99
N ARG A 151 0.00 -2.41 13.89
CA ARG A 151 0.17 -1.68 15.16
C ARG A 151 0.59 -0.23 14.93
N ILE A 152 1.51 0.01 14.00
CA ILE A 152 1.89 1.37 13.59
C ILE A 152 0.68 2.10 12.98
N ALA A 153 -0.06 1.44 12.08
CA ALA A 153 -1.23 2.00 11.41
C ALA A 153 -2.36 2.41 12.35
N GLN A 154 -2.62 1.61 13.39
CA GLN A 154 -3.64 1.89 14.40
C GLN A 154 -3.30 3.15 15.20
N SER A 155 -2.03 3.34 15.57
CA SER A 155 -1.59 4.51 16.34
C SER A 155 -1.55 5.83 15.56
N GLY A 156 -1.40 5.76 14.23
CA GLY A 156 -1.14 6.93 13.38
C GLY A 156 -2.22 7.26 12.34
N SER A 157 -3.39 6.60 12.36
CA SER A 157 -4.42 6.72 11.31
C SER A 157 -3.83 6.54 9.89
N ALA A 158 -3.00 5.52 9.74
CA ALA A 158 -2.29 5.19 8.51
C ALA A 158 -2.75 3.83 7.94
N ASN A 159 -2.36 3.56 6.69
CA ASN A 159 -2.81 2.38 5.94
C ASN A 159 -1.63 1.48 5.61
N PRO A 160 -1.58 0.23 6.12
CA PRO A 160 -0.59 -0.73 5.67
C PRO A 160 -0.74 -0.99 4.18
N ILE A 161 0.34 -0.92 3.42
CA ILE A 161 0.41 -1.17 1.99
C ILE A 161 1.61 -2.04 1.65
N THR A 162 1.49 -2.80 0.57
CA THR A 162 2.55 -3.69 0.11
C THR A 162 2.54 -3.77 -1.41
N ASP A 163 3.68 -4.07 -2.01
CA ASP A 163 3.83 -4.32 -3.45
C ASP A 163 3.63 -5.81 -3.80
N SER A 164 3.38 -6.66 -2.81
CA SER A 164 3.23 -8.11 -2.95
C SER A 164 1.79 -8.58 -2.73
N LYS A 165 1.21 -9.22 -3.76
CA LYS A 165 -0.13 -9.83 -3.68
C LYS A 165 -0.26 -10.86 -2.56
N LYS A 166 0.80 -11.65 -2.33
CA LYS A 166 0.82 -12.67 -1.25
C LYS A 166 0.69 -12.03 0.12
N PHE A 167 1.37 -10.91 0.36
CA PHE A 167 1.33 -10.23 1.66
C PHE A 167 0.00 -9.52 1.88
N ASP A 168 -0.58 -8.98 0.81
CA ASP A 168 -1.90 -8.39 0.90
C ASP A 168 -2.97 -9.41 1.27
N MET A 169 -2.94 -10.60 0.66
CA MET A 169 -3.83 -11.71 0.99
C MET A 169 -3.70 -12.14 2.47
N LEU A 170 -2.47 -12.35 2.95
CA LEU A 170 -2.20 -12.68 4.35
C LEU A 170 -2.80 -11.66 5.32
N SER A 171 -2.58 -10.39 5.03
CA SER A 171 -3.06 -9.36 5.95
C SER A 171 -4.58 -9.14 5.83
N MET A 172 -5.21 -9.40 4.68
CA MET A 172 -6.67 -9.47 4.57
C MET A 172 -7.27 -10.63 5.39
N SER A 173 -6.62 -11.81 5.41
CA SER A 173 -7.12 -12.96 6.15
C SER A 173 -6.99 -12.79 7.67
N ILE A 174 -5.90 -12.19 8.15
CA ILE A 174 -5.67 -11.93 9.58
C ILE A 174 -6.67 -10.89 10.12
N PHE A 175 -6.93 -9.81 9.38
CA PHE A 175 -7.75 -8.70 9.86
C PHE A 175 -9.24 -8.79 9.48
N LYS A 176 -9.76 -9.99 9.13
CA LYS A 176 -11.15 -10.34 8.74
C LYS A 176 -12.12 -9.14 8.63
N LYS A 177 -12.47 -8.70 7.42
CA LYS A 177 -13.51 -7.67 7.19
C LYS A 177 -14.47 -7.97 6.02
N ASN A 178 -15.73 -7.55 6.19
CA ASN A 178 -16.86 -7.73 5.28
C ASN A 178 -16.62 -7.08 3.90
N ASN A 179 -16.58 -7.91 2.85
CA ASN A 179 -16.09 -7.53 1.52
C ASN A 179 -17.14 -6.95 0.54
N ASN A 180 -18.44 -6.91 0.85
CA ASN A 180 -19.43 -6.79 -0.22
C ASN A 180 -19.62 -5.38 -0.84
N SER A 181 -19.09 -4.31 -0.27
CA SER A 181 -19.22 -2.93 -0.80
C SER A 181 -17.90 -2.26 -1.20
N SER A 182 -16.76 -2.97 -1.04
CA SER A 182 -15.41 -2.40 -1.22
C SER A 182 -14.97 -2.33 -2.69
N ASP A 183 -15.46 -3.27 -3.51
CA ASP A 183 -14.84 -3.58 -4.80
C ASP A 183 -15.19 -2.55 -5.88
N LYS A 184 -16.44 -2.07 -5.93
CA LYS A 184 -16.88 -1.06 -6.93
C LYS A 184 -16.18 0.30 -6.79
N ILE A 185 -15.88 0.74 -5.56
CA ILE A 185 -15.16 2.00 -5.31
C ILE A 185 -13.66 1.85 -5.65
N GLN A 186 -13.10 0.65 -5.44
CA GLN A 186 -11.73 0.34 -5.83
C GLN A 186 -11.58 0.27 -7.35
N ASP A 187 -12.54 -0.31 -8.06
CA ASP A 187 -12.55 -0.36 -9.53
C ASP A 187 -12.63 1.02 -10.14
N LEU A 188 -13.31 1.95 -9.48
CA LEU A 188 -13.32 3.36 -9.87
C LEU A 188 -11.96 4.04 -9.63
N ALA A 189 -11.34 3.86 -8.45
CA ALA A 189 -10.00 4.37 -8.15
C ALA A 189 -9.00 3.89 -9.21
N LYS A 190 -9.07 2.60 -9.53
CA LYS A 190 -8.34 1.95 -10.61
C LYS A 190 -8.62 2.60 -11.95
N THR A 191 -9.87 2.82 -12.30
CA THR A 191 -10.25 3.37 -13.62
C THR A 191 -9.78 4.82 -13.81
N ILE A 192 -9.86 5.65 -12.75
CA ILE A 192 -9.42 7.05 -12.81
C ILE A 192 -7.89 7.11 -12.95
N ILE A 193 -7.17 6.29 -12.19
CA ILE A 193 -5.71 6.41 -12.08
C ILE A 193 -4.98 5.58 -13.16
N LYS A 194 -5.47 4.39 -13.51
CA LYS A 194 -4.88 3.55 -14.58
C LYS A 194 -4.92 4.23 -15.94
N ALA A 195 -5.85 5.15 -16.16
CA ALA A 195 -6.09 5.74 -17.46
C ALA A 195 -4.97 6.66 -17.97
N LYS A 196 -3.99 7.04 -17.12
CA LYS A 196 -3.05 8.13 -17.42
C LYS A 196 -1.61 7.87 -17.00
N LEU A 197 -1.28 6.62 -16.64
CA LEU A 197 0.12 6.25 -16.48
C LEU A 197 0.81 6.26 -17.86
N PRO A 198 2.06 6.77 -17.93
CA PRO A 198 2.84 6.63 -19.14
C PRO A 198 2.94 5.15 -19.58
N LYS A 199 2.77 4.86 -20.88
CA LYS A 199 3.00 3.50 -21.41
C LYS A 199 4.47 3.10 -21.22
N ASN A 200 4.71 1.80 -21.09
CA ASN A 200 6.04 1.22 -20.89
C ASN A 200 6.79 1.85 -19.71
N LEU A 201 6.14 1.93 -18.53
CA LEU A 201 6.77 2.44 -17.30
C LEU A 201 8.15 1.83 -17.06
N GLU A 202 8.31 0.55 -17.40
CA GLU A 202 9.53 -0.24 -17.29
C GLU A 202 10.72 0.39 -18.03
N GLU A 203 10.50 0.95 -19.21
CA GLU A 203 11.54 1.51 -20.10
C GLU A 203 12.01 2.90 -19.64
N ILE A 204 11.20 3.61 -18.86
CA ILE A 204 11.52 4.97 -18.41
C ILE A 204 12.44 4.90 -17.18
N PRO A 205 13.60 5.56 -17.18
CA PRO A 205 14.49 5.59 -16.02
C PRO A 205 13.82 6.23 -14.79
N ILE A 206 14.10 5.71 -13.60
CA ILE A 206 13.52 6.19 -12.33
C ILE A 206 13.86 7.67 -12.09
N GLU A 207 15.00 8.15 -12.60
CA GLU A 207 15.46 9.54 -12.53
C GLU A 207 14.45 10.51 -13.13
N LYS A 208 13.73 10.11 -14.18
CA LYS A 208 12.70 10.96 -14.79
C LYS A 208 11.49 11.12 -13.90
N PHE A 209 11.15 10.11 -13.11
CA PHE A 209 10.08 10.20 -12.12
C PHE A 209 10.51 11.04 -10.91
N ILE A 210 11.78 10.99 -10.50
CA ILE A 210 12.34 11.88 -9.48
C ILE A 210 12.29 13.34 -9.96
N GLU A 211 12.72 13.61 -11.20
CA GLU A 211 12.67 14.94 -11.83
C GLU A 211 11.23 15.47 -11.89
N PHE A 212 10.30 14.63 -12.35
CA PHE A 212 8.87 14.96 -12.36
C PHE A 212 8.34 15.29 -10.96
N ARG A 213 8.68 14.47 -9.96
CA ARG A 213 8.20 14.62 -8.56
C ARG A 213 8.64 15.94 -7.92
N LYS A 214 9.82 16.45 -8.31
CA LYS A 214 10.45 17.67 -7.78
C LYS A 214 9.84 18.96 -8.32
N ASN A 215 9.08 18.90 -9.40
CA ASN A 215 8.41 20.07 -9.95
C ASN A 215 7.32 20.55 -8.97
N GLU A 216 7.39 21.81 -8.52
CA GLU A 216 6.46 22.36 -7.52
C GLU A 216 5.01 22.42 -8.04
N GLN A 217 4.80 22.73 -9.33
CA GLN A 217 3.47 22.71 -9.94
C GLN A 217 2.88 21.29 -9.94
N VAL A 218 3.70 20.28 -10.28
CA VAL A 218 3.31 18.86 -10.22
C VAL A 218 2.92 18.46 -8.79
N LYS A 219 3.66 18.94 -7.79
CA LYS A 219 3.38 18.69 -6.38
C LYS A 219 2.05 19.32 -5.94
N GLU A 220 1.79 20.57 -6.28
CA GLU A 220 0.52 21.25 -5.97
C GLU A 220 -0.67 20.53 -6.61
N LEU A 221 -0.55 20.15 -7.88
CA LEU A 221 -1.59 19.44 -8.61
C LEU A 221 -1.85 18.04 -8.02
N ARG A 222 -0.79 17.27 -7.74
CA ARG A 222 -0.94 15.95 -7.11
C ARG A 222 -1.62 16.05 -5.74
N VAL A 223 -1.21 17.00 -4.88
CA VAL A 223 -1.81 17.20 -3.56
C VAL A 223 -3.29 17.59 -3.68
N SER A 224 -3.63 18.45 -4.65
CA SER A 224 -5.01 18.90 -4.89
C SER A 224 -5.89 17.78 -5.44
N PHE A 225 -5.38 17.02 -6.40
CA PHE A 225 -6.02 15.80 -6.90
C PHE A 225 -6.27 14.80 -5.77
N ASN A 226 -5.25 14.51 -4.96
CA ASN A 226 -5.36 13.60 -3.83
C ASN A 226 -6.33 14.10 -2.75
N ARG A 227 -6.41 15.41 -2.52
CA ARG A 227 -7.40 16.00 -1.62
C ARG A 227 -8.81 15.81 -2.17
N SER A 228 -9.05 16.19 -3.42
CA SER A 228 -10.36 16.06 -4.07
C SER A 228 -10.82 14.60 -4.14
N LEU A 229 -9.91 13.66 -4.40
CA LEU A 229 -10.21 12.24 -4.39
C LEU A 229 -10.65 11.75 -3.00
N ASN A 230 -9.97 12.19 -1.93
CA ASN A 230 -10.38 11.87 -0.56
C ASN A 230 -11.72 12.53 -0.21
N ASP A 231 -11.95 13.77 -0.60
CA ASP A 231 -13.21 14.47 -0.33
C ASP A 231 -14.38 13.79 -1.06
N PHE A 232 -14.16 13.32 -2.29
CA PHE A 232 -15.11 12.47 -3.00
C PHE A 232 -15.39 11.17 -2.23
N TYR A 233 -14.37 10.45 -1.75
CA TYR A 233 -14.60 9.23 -0.96
C TYR A 233 -15.37 9.50 0.33
N LYS A 234 -15.04 10.58 1.06
CA LYS A 234 -15.77 10.98 2.26
C LYS A 234 -17.22 11.33 1.95
N SER A 235 -17.47 11.98 0.82
CA SER A 235 -18.84 12.30 0.40
C SER A 235 -19.70 11.06 0.11
N LEU A 236 -19.08 9.94 -0.28
CA LEU A 236 -19.80 8.66 -0.43
C LEU A 236 -20.19 8.05 0.92
N GLU A 237 -19.48 8.43 2.00
CA GLU A 237 -19.64 7.89 3.35
C GLU A 237 -20.53 8.80 4.23
N ASP A 238 -20.49 10.10 3.99
CA ASP A 238 -21.28 11.12 4.68
C ASP A 238 -22.63 11.42 3.99
N ASP A 239 -23.51 12.19 4.64
CA ASP A 239 -24.77 12.70 4.05
C ASP A 239 -24.58 13.92 3.13
N LYS A 240 -23.42 14.01 2.46
CA LYS A 240 -23.11 15.05 1.47
C LYS A 240 -23.46 14.59 0.06
N ASN A 241 -23.72 15.54 -0.84
CA ASN A 241 -23.98 15.26 -2.26
C ASN A 241 -22.66 14.99 -3.00
N PRO A 242 -22.38 13.76 -3.46
CA PRO A 242 -21.10 13.45 -4.10
C PRO A 242 -20.87 14.21 -5.41
N ASN A 243 -21.94 14.67 -6.08
CA ASN A 243 -21.86 15.39 -7.35
C ASN A 243 -21.10 16.73 -7.24
N GLU A 244 -21.05 17.33 -6.05
CA GLU A 244 -20.31 18.57 -5.81
C GLU A 244 -18.79 18.34 -5.88
N PHE A 245 -18.33 17.13 -5.51
CA PHE A 245 -16.91 16.77 -5.49
C PHE A 245 -16.41 16.26 -6.85
N ILE A 246 -17.30 15.68 -7.66
CA ILE A 246 -16.97 15.16 -9.00
C ILE A 246 -16.33 16.24 -9.88
N LYS A 247 -16.91 17.44 -9.94
CA LYS A 247 -16.37 18.54 -10.77
C LYS A 247 -14.95 18.92 -10.38
N SER A 248 -14.69 19.04 -9.08
CA SER A 248 -13.35 19.36 -8.58
C SER A 248 -12.34 18.25 -8.91
N LEU A 249 -12.77 16.99 -8.83
CA LEU A 249 -11.94 15.83 -9.11
C LEU A 249 -11.58 15.79 -10.60
N GLU A 250 -12.55 16.04 -11.47
CA GLU A 250 -12.36 16.16 -12.92
C GLU A 250 -11.38 17.26 -13.29
N GLU A 251 -11.50 18.44 -12.68
CA GLU A 251 -10.63 19.59 -12.98
C GLU A 251 -9.17 19.34 -12.57
N TYR A 252 -8.95 18.85 -11.35
CA TYR A 252 -7.60 18.58 -10.85
C TYR A 252 -6.95 17.40 -11.55
N GLU A 253 -7.70 16.34 -11.85
CA GLU A 253 -7.20 15.23 -12.65
C GLU A 253 -6.80 15.69 -14.05
N LYS A 254 -7.64 16.47 -14.74
CA LYS A 254 -7.33 16.96 -16.09
C LYS A 254 -6.04 17.78 -16.10
N SER A 255 -5.90 18.68 -15.13
CA SER A 255 -4.73 19.54 -15.00
C SER A 255 -3.49 18.73 -14.66
N PHE A 256 -3.60 17.76 -13.75
CA PHE A 256 -2.50 16.89 -13.36
C PHE A 256 -2.05 15.96 -14.49
N SER A 257 -3.00 15.32 -15.16
CA SER A 257 -2.75 14.47 -16.32
C SER A 257 -2.11 15.22 -17.48
N LYS A 258 -2.46 16.49 -17.69
CA LYS A 258 -1.79 17.35 -18.68
C LYS A 258 -0.30 17.51 -18.36
N GLU A 259 0.08 17.74 -17.11
CA GLU A 259 1.48 17.87 -16.72
C GLU A 259 2.24 16.55 -16.85
N ILE A 260 1.62 15.42 -16.49
CA ILE A 260 2.20 14.08 -16.75
C ILE A 260 2.49 13.95 -18.25
N ILE A 261 1.52 14.28 -19.11
CA ILE A 261 1.66 14.16 -20.55
C ILE A 261 2.77 15.07 -21.07
N LEU A 262 2.75 16.36 -20.73
CA LEU A 262 3.74 17.32 -21.22
C LEU A 262 5.16 16.92 -20.81
N PHE A 263 5.35 16.50 -19.56
CA PHE A 263 6.66 16.11 -19.05
C PHE A 263 7.20 14.85 -19.74
N PHE A 264 6.41 13.78 -19.80
CA PHE A 264 6.87 12.50 -20.32
C PHE A 264 6.85 12.43 -21.87
N ALA A 265 5.99 13.20 -22.54
CA ALA A 265 6.02 13.31 -24.00
C ALA A 265 7.24 14.12 -24.49
N ALA A 266 7.60 15.21 -23.79
CA ALA A 266 8.80 16.00 -24.11
C ALA A 266 10.10 15.20 -23.91
N ALA A 267 10.08 14.19 -23.03
CA ALA A 267 11.21 13.31 -22.78
C ALA A 267 11.50 12.30 -23.92
N SER A 268 10.71 12.27 -25.00
CA SER A 268 10.93 11.41 -26.20
C SER A 268 10.86 9.88 -25.96
N VAL A 269 10.19 9.41 -24.90
CA VAL A 269 10.19 7.98 -24.53
C VAL A 269 8.83 7.28 -24.74
N ILE A 270 7.72 7.98 -25.05
CA ILE A 270 6.38 7.36 -24.89
C ILE A 270 5.33 7.88 -25.87
N THR A 271 4.59 6.96 -26.49
CA THR A 271 3.26 7.20 -27.05
C THR A 271 2.24 7.22 -25.91
N ILE A 272 1.82 8.40 -25.48
CA ILE A 272 0.69 8.51 -24.55
C ILE A 272 -0.59 8.39 -25.38
N ASP A 273 -1.30 7.27 -25.24
CA ASP A 273 -2.54 6.98 -25.99
C ASP A 273 -3.69 7.96 -25.77
N SER A 274 -3.52 9.05 -25.01
CA SER A 274 -4.67 9.82 -24.56
C SER A 274 -4.45 11.33 -24.50
N VAL A 275 -4.22 11.91 -25.68
CA VAL A 275 -4.60 13.31 -25.93
C VAL A 275 -6.15 13.46 -26.01
N THR A 276 -6.93 12.37 -26.12
CA THR A 276 -8.38 12.46 -26.40
C THR A 276 -9.34 11.97 -25.30
N SER A 277 -8.89 11.66 -24.09
CA SER A 277 -9.83 11.34 -22.99
C SER A 277 -9.48 12.01 -21.67
N ILE A 278 -9.57 13.34 -21.68
CA ILE A 278 -10.18 14.07 -20.55
C ILE A 278 -11.46 13.31 -20.21
N PHE A 279 -11.67 12.85 -18.97
CA PHE A 279 -12.90 12.16 -18.50
C PHE A 279 -13.94 11.96 -19.60
N SER A 280 -13.90 10.83 -20.32
CA SER A 280 -14.95 10.55 -21.30
C SER A 280 -16.30 10.61 -20.58
N GLU A 281 -17.36 11.09 -21.24
CA GLU A 281 -18.70 11.19 -20.64
C GLU A 281 -19.09 9.87 -19.95
N GLU A 282 -18.66 8.74 -20.50
CA GLU A 282 -18.80 7.40 -19.94
C GLU A 282 -18.20 7.22 -18.53
N LYS A 283 -17.01 7.77 -18.24
CA LYS A 283 -16.38 7.68 -16.90
C LYS A 283 -17.08 8.58 -15.88
N ILE A 284 -17.55 9.75 -16.33
CA ILE A 284 -18.39 10.64 -15.53
C ILE A 284 -19.73 9.97 -15.22
N GLU A 285 -20.31 9.26 -16.18
CA GLU A 285 -21.52 8.47 -16.02
C GLU A 285 -21.33 7.37 -14.97
N ILE A 286 -20.19 6.66 -14.97
CA ILE A 286 -19.83 5.68 -13.94
C ILE A 286 -19.74 6.34 -12.55
N LEU A 287 -19.06 7.49 -12.44
CA LEU A 287 -18.97 8.25 -11.18
C LEU A 287 -20.36 8.67 -10.67
N LYS A 288 -21.20 9.20 -11.55
CA LYS A 288 -22.58 9.60 -11.24
C LYS A 288 -23.44 8.41 -10.87
N ASN A 289 -23.31 7.28 -11.57
CA ASN A 289 -24.06 6.06 -11.30
C ASN A 289 -23.66 5.43 -9.96
N LEU A 290 -22.37 5.51 -9.59
CA LEU A 290 -21.92 5.12 -8.26
C LEU A 290 -22.52 6.04 -7.19
N ALA A 291 -22.45 7.37 -7.36
CA ALA A 291 -23.08 8.32 -6.45
C ALA A 291 -24.60 8.05 -6.27
N LYS A 292 -25.32 7.77 -7.37
CA LYS A 292 -26.74 7.37 -7.36
C LYS A 292 -26.94 6.05 -6.62
N SER A 293 -26.13 5.02 -6.87
CA SER A 293 -26.27 3.72 -6.21
C SER A 293 -26.08 3.80 -4.69
N PHE A 294 -25.13 4.61 -4.22
CA PHE A 294 -24.93 4.86 -2.79
C PHE A 294 -26.09 5.64 -2.18
N SER A 295 -26.70 6.57 -2.92
CA SER A 295 -27.90 7.28 -2.45
C SER A 295 -29.13 6.37 -2.29
N ILE A 296 -29.25 5.29 -3.09
CA ILE A 296 -30.37 4.33 -3.02
C ILE A 296 -30.21 3.37 -1.83
N ILE A 297 -28.99 2.92 -1.54
CA ILE A 297 -28.67 2.02 -0.42
C ILE A 297 -28.95 2.68 0.95
N LYS A 298 -28.96 4.03 1.01
CA LYS A 298 -29.30 4.81 2.22
C LYS A 298 -30.73 4.62 2.74
N SER A 299 -31.62 3.96 2.00
CA SER A 299 -32.99 3.67 2.45
C SER A 299 -33.09 2.54 3.51
N VAL A 300 -32.00 1.85 3.85
CA VAL A 300 -31.98 0.81 4.89
C VAL A 300 -30.97 1.18 6.00
N ALA A 301 -31.48 1.75 7.08
CA ALA A 301 -30.75 2.46 8.14
C ALA A 301 -29.86 1.60 9.09
N SER A 302 -29.49 0.36 8.76
CA SER A 302 -28.82 -0.56 9.69
C SER A 302 -27.30 -0.72 9.55
N LEU A 303 -26.64 -0.04 8.59
CA LEU A 303 -25.19 -0.22 8.32
C LEU A 303 -24.27 0.85 8.93
N LYS A 304 -24.81 1.85 9.63
CA LYS A 304 -24.07 3.05 10.10
C LYS A 304 -22.96 2.79 11.15
N LYS A 305 -22.86 1.60 11.75
CA LYS A 305 -21.94 1.35 12.89
C LYS A 305 -20.61 0.64 12.54
N SER A 306 -20.44 0.08 11.34
CA SER A 306 -19.25 -0.72 10.99
C SER A 306 -18.29 -0.04 9.99
N TYR A 307 -18.63 1.17 9.52
CA TYR A 307 -17.96 1.77 8.35
C TYR A 307 -17.01 2.93 8.67
N LYS A 308 -17.00 3.43 9.91
CA LYS A 308 -16.47 4.77 10.22
C LYS A 308 -14.94 4.90 10.30
N ASP A 309 -14.16 3.82 10.33
CA ASP A 309 -12.70 3.91 10.55
C ASP A 309 -11.80 3.11 9.58
N ASP A 310 -12.37 2.33 8.65
CA ASP A 310 -11.61 1.31 7.89
C ASP A 310 -11.75 1.34 6.36
N SER A 311 -12.70 2.11 5.83
CA SER A 311 -13.04 2.13 4.40
C SER A 311 -11.98 2.81 3.53
N GLU A 312 -11.46 3.97 3.94
CA GLU A 312 -10.35 4.66 3.24
C GLU A 312 -9.08 3.81 3.22
N LYS A 313 -8.86 3.02 4.29
CA LYS A 313 -7.66 2.20 4.49
C LYS A 313 -7.53 1.05 3.51
N ILE A 314 -8.64 0.38 3.26
CA ILE A 314 -8.72 -0.80 2.40
C ILE A 314 -8.66 -0.42 0.91
N LYS A 315 -9.25 0.72 0.54
CA LYS A 315 -9.34 1.19 -0.87
C LYS A 315 -7.97 1.54 -1.45
N ALA A 316 -7.16 2.31 -0.73
CA ALA A 316 -5.81 2.68 -1.18
C ALA A 316 -4.88 1.45 -1.23
N ARG A 317 -5.02 0.55 -0.27
CA ARG A 317 -4.18 -0.63 -0.11
C ARG A 317 -4.32 -1.65 -1.23
N LYS A 318 -5.52 -2.19 -1.47
CA LYS A 318 -5.75 -3.15 -2.58
C LYS A 318 -5.37 -2.55 -3.92
N PHE A 319 -5.66 -1.25 -4.11
CA PHE A 319 -5.32 -0.54 -5.32
C PHE A 319 -3.82 -0.51 -5.59
N LEU A 320 -3.01 -0.09 -4.62
CA LEU A 320 -1.56 0.01 -4.76
C LEU A 320 -0.88 -1.35 -4.93
N THR A 321 -1.37 -2.39 -4.24
CA THR A 321 -0.90 -3.77 -4.42
C THR A 321 -1.27 -4.31 -5.81
N GLU A 322 -2.39 -3.90 -6.39
CA GLU A 322 -2.79 -4.36 -7.72
C GLU A 322 -2.15 -3.58 -8.86
N ILE A 323 -1.77 -2.31 -8.65
CA ILE A 323 -1.04 -1.52 -9.65
C ILE A 323 0.30 -2.17 -10.02
N SER A 324 1.01 -2.72 -9.04
CA SER A 324 2.27 -3.45 -9.29
C SER A 324 2.07 -4.72 -10.13
N ASN A 325 0.84 -5.21 -10.26
CA ASN A 325 0.48 -6.40 -11.04
C ASN A 325 -0.17 -6.06 -12.39
N ILE A 326 -0.22 -4.78 -12.78
CA ILE A 326 -0.71 -4.39 -14.11
C ILE A 326 0.40 -4.72 -15.12
N GLN A 327 0.28 -5.88 -15.79
CA GLN A 327 1.01 -6.13 -17.02
C GLN A 327 0.45 -5.20 -18.10
N HIS A 328 1.32 -4.37 -18.68
CA HIS A 328 1.01 -3.60 -19.86
C HIS A 328 0.95 -4.58 -21.05
N TYR A 329 -0.25 -4.84 -21.57
CA TYR A 329 -0.43 -5.46 -22.88
C TYR A 329 -0.31 -4.42 -23.99
#